data_AF-A0A0C2MJ96-F1
#
_entry.id   AF-A0A0C2MJ96-F1
#
_cell.length_a   1.000
_cell.length_b   1.000
_cell.length_c   1.000
_cell.angle_alpha   90.00
_cell.angle_beta   90.00
_cell.angle_gamma   90.00
#
_symmetry.space_group_name_H-M   'P 1'
#
loop_
_entity.id
_entity.type
_entity.pdbx_description
1 polymer ?
#
loop_
_entity_poly.entity_id
_entity_poly.type
_entity_poly.pdbx_seq_one_letter_code
_entity_poly.pdbx_strand_id
1 'polypeptide(L)'
;MNFLIAPNRQVFFIDETCFQVNMNCWYGRELNGVRATGSVPALRFRNYCVAYTMSCEGMVNFKIDERAYNAECSLEYLFEIFEIFRVREISVAYLVMDNVSFRKTALAQNTIRAFNHVPIFLPPYRPF
;
A
#
# COMPACT_ATOMS: atom_id res chain seq x y z
N MET A 1 -4.70 -12.14 -17.74
CA MET A 1 -6.05 -12.32 -17.17
C MET A 1 -6.70 -10.98 -17.30
N ASN A 2 -7.48 -10.78 -18.36
CA ASN A 2 -7.98 -9.45 -18.72
C ASN A 2 -9.25 -9.20 -17.89
N PHE A 3 -9.12 -8.43 -16.81
CA PHE A 3 -10.28 -7.86 -16.15
C PHE A 3 -10.82 -6.77 -17.07
N LEU A 4 -11.72 -7.12 -17.99
CA LEU A 4 -12.53 -6.16 -18.74
C LEU A 4 -13.53 -5.55 -17.75
N ILE A 5 -13.05 -4.58 -16.98
CA ILE A 5 -13.90 -3.79 -16.10
C ILE A 5 -14.60 -2.75 -16.97
N ALA A 6 -15.94 -2.80 -16.99
CA ALA A 6 -16.75 -1.89 -17.79
C ALA A 6 -16.41 -0.41 -17.51
N PRO A 7 -16.46 0.47 -18.52
CA PRO A 7 -15.99 1.87 -18.43
C PRO A 7 -16.73 2.75 -17.40
N ASN A 8 -17.89 2.31 -16.89
CA ASN A 8 -18.67 3.00 -15.85
C ASN A 8 -18.43 2.49 -14.42
N ARG A 9 -17.45 1.61 -14.20
CA ARG A 9 -17.18 1.05 -12.86
C ARG A 9 -16.09 1.84 -12.17
N GLN A 10 -16.36 2.27 -10.93
CA GLN A 10 -15.39 2.96 -10.11
C GLN A 10 -14.39 1.95 -9.52
N VAL A 11 -13.24 1.84 -10.19
CA VAL A 11 -12.12 0.99 -9.78
C VAL A 11 -11.16 1.79 -8.93
N PHE A 12 -10.76 1.22 -7.81
CA PHE A 12 -9.79 1.80 -6.90
C PHE A 12 -8.68 0.79 -6.64
N PHE A 13 -7.44 1.24 -6.79
CA PHE A 13 -6.24 0.48 -6.50
C PHE A 13 -5.76 0.87 -5.12
N ILE A 14 -5.60 -0.11 -4.24
CA ILE A 14 -5.06 0.08 -2.90
C ILE A 14 -3.72 -0.63 -2.85
N ASP A 15 -2.68 0.10 -2.48
CA ASP A 15 -1.35 -0.46 -2.33
C ASP A 15 -0.61 0.17 -1.17
N GLU A 16 0.42 -0.53 -0.70
CA GLU A 16 1.22 -0.16 0.45
C GLU A 16 2.70 -0.20 0.07
N THR A 17 3.43 0.84 0.45
CA THR A 17 4.88 0.90 0.25
C THR A 17 5.56 1.32 1.55
N CYS A 18 6.59 0.58 1.94
CA CYS A 18 7.40 0.92 3.10
C CYS A 18 8.79 1.35 2.65
N PHE A 19 9.22 2.52 3.09
CA PHE A 19 10.53 3.07 2.78
C PHE A 19 11.24 3.58 4.04
N GLN A 20 12.56 3.50 4.01
CA GLN A 20 13.41 4.06 5.05
C GLN A 20 13.86 5.45 4.61
N VAL A 21 13.65 6.46 5.47
CA VAL A 21 14.17 7.82 5.24
C VAL A 21 15.61 7.85 5.71
N ASN A 22 16.50 7.26 4.92
CA ASN A 22 17.94 7.31 5.14
C ASN A 22 18.57 8.10 3.99
N MET A 23 19.20 9.23 4.31
CA MET A 23 19.94 10.04 3.33
C MET A 23 21.44 9.72 3.30
N ASN A 24 21.89 8.73 4.07
CA ASN A 24 23.30 8.35 4.12
C ASN A 24 23.67 7.49 2.90
N CYS A 25 24.86 7.74 2.36
CA CYS A 25 25.49 6.83 1.41
C CYS A 25 25.74 5.47 2.09
N TRP A 26 25.38 4.40 1.39
CA TRP A 26 25.65 3.01 1.83
C TRP A 26 27.14 2.67 1.89
N TYR A 27 27.96 3.49 1.23
CA TYR A 27 29.41 3.31 1.14
C TYR A 27 30.13 4.49 1.79
N GLY A 28 31.07 4.18 2.68
CA GLY A 28 32.06 5.14 3.15
C GLY A 28 33.05 5.49 2.04
N ARG A 29 33.68 6.67 2.14
CA ARG A 29 34.80 7.05 1.30
C ARG A 29 36.07 6.99 2.13
N GLU A 30 37.09 6.33 1.61
CA GLU A 30 38.45 6.43 2.15
C GLU A 30 39.24 7.53 1.44
N LEU A 31 40.40 7.86 2.00
CA LEU A 31 41.36 8.75 1.36
C LEU A 31 41.70 8.28 -0.07
N ASN A 32 41.92 9.24 -0.97
CA ASN A 32 42.22 8.95 -2.37
C ASN A 32 43.41 8.00 -2.51
N GLY A 33 43.20 6.90 -3.26
CA GLY A 33 44.21 5.87 -3.50
C GLY A 33 44.24 4.73 -2.48
N VAL A 34 43.40 4.77 -1.44
CA VAL A 34 43.32 3.71 -0.42
C VAL A 34 42.01 2.93 -0.55
N ARG A 35 42.09 1.60 -0.49
CA ARG A 35 40.91 0.73 -0.51
C ARG A 35 40.21 0.78 0.85
N ALA A 36 38.93 1.11 0.86
CA ALA A 36 38.09 0.97 2.05
C ALA A 36 37.99 -0.50 2.48
N THR A 37 38.40 -0.82 3.70
CA THR A 37 38.36 -2.17 4.30
C THR A 37 37.40 -2.28 5.49
N GLY A 38 36.95 -1.14 6.04
CA GLY A 38 36.04 -1.11 7.19
C GLY A 38 34.57 -1.29 6.78
N SER A 39 33.82 -2.00 7.62
CA SER A 39 32.36 -2.08 7.55
C SER A 39 31.77 -1.37 8.76
N VAL A 40 30.93 -0.36 8.52
CA VAL A 40 30.16 0.31 9.58
C VAL A 40 28.73 -0.24 9.52
N PRO A 41 28.15 -0.69 10.64
CA PRO A 41 26.77 -1.14 10.66
C PRO A 41 25.85 -0.01 10.16
N ALA A 42 24.88 -0.36 9.34
CA ALA A 42 23.89 0.58 8.85
C ALA A 42 23.18 1.25 10.03
N LEU A 43 23.21 2.59 10.07
CA LEU A 43 22.44 3.33 11.06
C LEU A 43 20.96 2.96 10.94
N ARG A 44 20.35 2.62 12.07
CA ARG A 44 18.94 2.28 12.13
C ARG A 44 18.12 3.58 12.05
N PHE A 45 17.56 3.85 10.88
CA PHE A 45 16.60 4.95 10.71
C PHE A 45 15.16 4.46 10.87
N ARG A 46 14.24 5.41 10.98
CA ARG A 46 12.81 5.13 11.02
C ARG A 46 12.35 4.61 9.67
N ASN A 47 11.53 3.58 9.70
CA ASN A 47 10.82 3.06 8.54
C ASN A 47 9.43 3.70 8.53
N TYR A 48 9.03 4.21 7.39
CA TYR A 48 7.69 4.71 7.15
C TYR A 48 6.99 3.76 6.20
N CYS A 49 5.75 3.42 6.51
CA CYS A 49 4.86 2.70 5.64
C CYS A 49 3.76 3.65 5.19
N VAL A 50 3.45 3.62 3.90
CA VAL A 50 2.44 4.46 3.29
C VAL A 50 1.43 3.57 2.61
N ALA A 51 0.18 3.65 3.04
CA ALA A 51 -0.95 3.07 2.33
C ALA A 51 -1.59 4.16 1.48
N TYR A 52 -1.90 3.84 0.23
CA TYR A 52 -2.47 4.81 -0.70
C TYR A 52 -3.53 4.15 -1.58
N THR A 53 -4.52 4.96 -1.95
CA THR A 53 -5.64 4.57 -2.81
C THR A 53 -5.68 5.47 -4.02
N MET A 54 -5.68 4.89 -5.21
CA MET A 54 -5.77 5.61 -6.48
C MET A 54 -7.00 5.17 -7.28
N SER A 55 -7.63 6.11 -7.95
CA SER A 55 -8.61 5.87 -9.00
C SER A 55 -8.04 6.27 -10.36
N CYS A 56 -8.80 6.06 -11.44
CA CYS A 56 -8.44 6.58 -12.76
C CYS A 56 -8.33 8.11 -12.82
N GLU A 57 -8.94 8.83 -11.87
CA GLU A 57 -8.91 10.30 -11.79
C GLU A 57 -7.71 10.82 -10.99
N GLY A 58 -7.04 9.95 -10.22
CA GLY A 58 -5.87 10.30 -9.43
C GLY A 58 -5.89 9.71 -8.02
N MET A 59 -5.12 10.34 -7.12
CA MET A 59 -5.00 9.90 -5.74
C MET A 59 -6.26 10.26 -4.94
N VAL A 60 -6.85 9.27 -4.27
CA VAL A 60 -8.07 9.42 -3.47
C VAL A 60 -7.73 9.72 -2.02
N ASN A 61 -6.83 8.91 -1.44
CA ASN A 61 -6.39 9.06 -0.06
C ASN A 61 -4.99 8.45 0.12
N PHE A 62 -4.26 8.87 1.15
CA PHE A 62 -3.03 8.23 1.60
C PHE A 62 -2.90 8.37 3.13
N LYS A 63 -2.26 7.39 3.75
CA LYS A 63 -1.96 7.38 5.19
C LYS A 63 -0.52 6.97 5.39
N ILE A 64 0.19 7.67 6.28
CA ILE A 64 1.59 7.42 6.60
C ILE A 64 1.67 6.96 8.05
N ASP A 65 2.30 5.82 8.27
CA ASP A 65 2.54 5.24 9.59
C ASP A 65 4.03 4.96 9.79
N GLU A 66 4.54 5.22 11.00
CA GLU A 66 5.94 4.90 11.38
C GLU A 66 6.13 3.42 11.75
N ARG A 67 5.05 2.63 11.70
CA ARG A 67 5.02 1.24 12.13
C ARG A 67 5.06 0.32 10.92
N ALA A 68 5.49 -0.93 11.14
CA ALA A 68 5.32 -1.97 10.15
C ALA A 68 3.81 -2.15 9.86
N TYR A 69 3.46 -2.12 8.58
CA TYR A 69 2.07 -2.22 8.18
C TYR A 69 1.52 -3.61 8.50
N ASN A 70 0.46 -3.65 9.32
CA ASN A 70 -0.15 -4.88 9.81
C ASN A 70 -1.63 -4.98 9.36
N ALA A 71 -2.30 -6.06 9.76
CA ALA A 71 -3.72 -6.27 9.42
C ALA A 71 -4.64 -5.19 10.04
N GLU A 72 -4.30 -4.68 11.22
CA GLU A 72 -5.08 -3.65 11.93
C GLU A 72 -5.00 -2.30 11.20
N CYS A 73 -3.80 -1.85 10.85
CA CYS A 73 -3.56 -0.66 10.03
C CYS A 73 -4.31 -0.75 8.69
N SER A 74 -4.31 -1.93 8.06
CA SER A 74 -5.06 -2.18 6.82
C SER A 74 -6.57 -2.00 7.00
N LEU A 75 -7.13 -2.53 8.09
CA LEU A 75 -8.56 -2.38 8.38
C LEU A 75 -8.93 -0.93 8.72
N GLU A 76 -8.13 -0.26 9.53
CA GLU A 76 -8.32 1.16 9.84
C GLU A 76 -8.33 2.00 8.57
N TYR A 77 -7.37 1.77 7.67
CA TYR A 77 -7.30 2.47 6.40
C TYR A 77 -8.49 2.18 5.48
N LEU A 78 -8.99 0.93 5.46
CA LEU A 78 -10.21 0.59 4.73
C LEU A 78 -11.43 1.37 5.25
N PHE A 79 -11.58 1.53 6.57
CA PHE A 79 -12.68 2.33 7.12
C PHE A 79 -12.59 3.80 6.71
N GLU A 80 -11.39 4.38 6.71
CA GLU A 80 -11.17 5.76 6.23
C GLU A 80 -11.58 5.91 4.76
N ILE A 81 -11.25 4.93 3.91
CA ILE A 81 -11.66 4.92 2.50
C ILE A 81 -13.19 4.82 2.36
N PHE A 82 -13.86 3.97 3.15
CA PHE A 82 -15.31 3.80 3.06
C PHE A 82 -16.06 5.07 3.47
N GLU A 83 -15.56 5.83 4.44
CA GLU A 83 -16.12 7.14 4.76
C GLU A 83 -15.95 8.12 3.59
N ILE A 84 -14.81 8.12 2.91
CA ILE A 84 -14.60 8.93 1.70
C ILE A 84 -15.58 8.51 0.59
N PHE A 85 -15.75 7.21 0.37
CA PHE A 85 -16.70 6.68 -0.61
C PHE A 85 -18.13 7.07 -0.31
N ARG A 86 -18.52 7.03 0.97
CA ARG A 86 -19.83 7.47 1.42
C ARG A 86 -20.06 8.96 1.14
N VAL A 87 -19.07 9.81 1.44
CA VAL A 87 -19.15 11.27 1.17
C VAL A 87 -19.21 11.57 -0.32
N ARG A 88 -18.53 10.76 -1.15
CA ARG A 88 -18.53 10.88 -2.62
C ARG A 88 -19.70 10.17 -3.30
N GLU A 89 -20.67 9.66 -2.53
CA GLU A 89 -21.85 8.94 -3.02
C GLU A 89 -21.51 7.70 -3.89
N ILE A 90 -20.40 7.04 -3.58
CA ILE A 90 -19.92 5.85 -4.27
C ILE A 90 -20.63 4.62 -3.69
N SER A 91 -21.58 4.09 -4.45
CA SER A 91 -22.40 2.95 -4.00
C SER A 91 -21.71 1.60 -4.14
N VAL A 92 -20.94 1.38 -5.21
CA VAL A 92 -20.22 0.13 -5.47
C VAL A 92 -18.82 0.44 -6.00
N ALA A 93 -17.82 0.11 -5.19
CA ALA A 93 -16.41 0.24 -5.54
C ALA A 93 -15.77 -1.14 -5.79
N TYR A 94 -14.93 -1.22 -6.82
CA TYR A 94 -14.08 -2.38 -7.06
C TYR A 94 -12.68 -2.10 -6.52
N LEU A 95 -12.31 -2.77 -5.43
CA LEU A 95 -11.06 -2.56 -4.73
C LEU A 95 -10.03 -3.58 -5.20
N VAL A 96 -9.07 -3.13 -6.01
CA VAL A 96 -7.95 -3.94 -6.48
C VAL A 96 -6.81 -3.86 -5.46
N MET A 97 -6.39 -5.01 -4.95
CA MET A 97 -5.37 -5.14 -3.92
C MET A 97 -4.38 -6.26 -4.23
N ASP A 98 -3.21 -6.21 -3.61
CA ASP A 98 -2.24 -7.30 -3.65
C ASP A 98 -2.77 -8.57 -2.96
N ASN A 99 -2.08 -9.69 -3.18
CA ASN A 99 -2.49 -11.00 -2.70
C ASN A 99 -2.11 -11.26 -1.23
N VAL A 100 -1.62 -10.26 -0.48
CA VAL A 100 -0.93 -10.55 0.79
C VAL A 100 -1.89 -11.14 1.83
N SER A 101 -1.36 -12.05 2.65
CA SER A 101 -2.16 -12.86 3.58
C SER A 101 -3.02 -12.04 4.54
N PHE A 102 -2.52 -10.90 5.03
CA PHE A 102 -3.27 -10.04 5.94
C PHE A 102 -4.46 -9.31 5.25
N ARG A 103 -4.35 -8.99 3.95
CA ARG A 103 -5.45 -8.42 3.16
C ARG A 103 -6.53 -9.45 2.80
N LYS A 104 -6.17 -10.73 2.85
CA LYS A 104 -7.06 -11.86 2.55
C LYS A 104 -7.86 -12.39 3.73
N THR A 105 -7.67 -11.82 4.91
CA THR A 105 -8.39 -12.27 6.11
C THR A 105 -9.90 -12.25 5.85
N ALA A 106 -10.61 -13.24 6.40
CA ALA A 106 -12.07 -13.29 6.30
C ALA A 106 -12.70 -12.00 6.83
N LEU A 107 -12.10 -11.40 7.87
CA LEU A 107 -12.49 -10.12 8.40
C LEU A 107 -12.43 -9.01 7.33
N ALA A 108 -11.28 -8.79 6.68
CA ALA A 108 -11.16 -7.76 5.65
C ALA A 108 -12.15 -7.96 4.49
N GLN A 109 -12.29 -9.19 3.99
CA GLN A 109 -13.23 -9.47 2.90
C GLN A 109 -14.69 -9.26 3.30
N ASN A 110 -15.07 -9.70 4.50
CA ASN A 110 -16.43 -9.54 5.01
C ASN A 110 -16.74 -8.07 5.25
N THR A 111 -15.79 -7.29 5.78
CA THR A 111 -15.95 -5.84 5.94
C THR A 111 -16.18 -5.19 4.59
N ILE A 112 -15.35 -5.45 3.58
CA ILE A 112 -15.52 -4.85 2.23
C ILE A 112 -16.90 -5.18 1.64
N ARG A 113 -17.33 -6.44 1.76
CA ARG A 113 -18.65 -6.88 1.26
C ARG A 113 -19.82 -6.27 2.04
N ALA A 114 -19.68 -6.09 3.36
CA ALA A 114 -20.70 -5.48 4.20
C ALA A 114 -20.97 -4.01 3.82
N PHE A 115 -19.97 -3.32 3.27
CA PHE A 115 -20.09 -1.97 2.72
C PHE A 115 -20.51 -1.95 1.23
N ASN A 116 -21.01 -3.07 0.69
CA ASN A 116 -21.41 -3.21 -0.72
C ASN A 116 -20.28 -2.97 -1.74
N HIS A 117 -19.04 -3.24 -1.35
CA HIS A 117 -17.88 -3.14 -2.24
C HIS A 117 -17.33 -4.52 -2.60
N VAL A 118 -16.54 -4.59 -3.67
CA VAL A 118 -16.05 -5.85 -4.24
C VAL A 118 -14.52 -5.90 -4.14
N PRO A 119 -13.95 -6.81 -3.31
CA PRO A 119 -12.51 -7.01 -3.28
C PRO A 119 -12.05 -7.84 -4.49
N ILE A 120 -11.03 -7.34 -5.19
CA ILE A 120 -10.32 -8.03 -6.27
C ILE A 120 -8.87 -8.19 -5.85
N PHE A 121 -8.42 -9.44 -5.71
CA PHE A 121 -7.03 -9.74 -5.39
C PHE A 121 -6.25 -10.09 -6.65
N LEU A 122 -5.11 -9.44 -6.85
CA LEU A 122 -4.19 -9.79 -7.92
C LEU A 122 -3.58 -11.18 -7.68
N PRO A 123 -3.25 -11.94 -8.74
CA PRO A 123 -2.47 -13.16 -8.59
C PRO A 123 -1.08 -12.87 -7.97
N PRO A 124 -0.44 -13.88 -7.34
CA PRO A 124 0.86 -13.70 -6.71
C PRO A 124 1.92 -13.18 -7.70
N TYR A 125 2.81 -12.32 -7.21
CA TYR A 125 3.94 -11.76 -7.97
C TYR A 125 3.56 -11.07 -9.28
N ARG A 126 2.41 -10.39 -9.32
CA ARG A 126 1.99 -9.56 -10.46
C ARG A 126 1.88 -8.08 -10.09
N PRO A 127 3.03 -7.38 -10.06
CA PRO A 127 3.06 -5.94 -9.87
C PRO A 127 2.68 -5.14 -11.14
N PHE A 128 2.59 -5.81 -12.31
CA PHE A 128 2.26 -5.22 -13.62
C PHE A 128 1.00 -5.86 -14.23
#